data_AF-A0A7Y1ABB4-F1
#
_entry.id   AF-A0A7Y1ABB4-F1
#
_cell.length_a   1.000
_cell.length_b   1.000
_cell.length_c   1.000
_cell.angle_alpha   90.00
_cell.angle_beta   90.00
_cell.angle_gamma   90.00
#
_symmetry.space_group_name_H-M   'P 1'
#
loop_
_entity.id
_entity.type
_entity.pdbx_description
1 polymer ?
#
loop_
_entity_poly.entity_id
_entity_poly.type
_entity_poly.pdbx_seq_one_letter_code
_entity_poly.pdbx_strand_id
1 'polypeptide(L)' 'MNTEDRAKARAKLSYRQVSELDSLAKNPTSYFGSCTNSTMNALKKRGLVDIEWSEIPGSPYRKEKWVITDAGRAMSSIQP' A
#
# COMPACT_ATOMS: atom_id res chain seq x y z
N MET A 1 11.37 -14.23 7.26
CA MET A 1 11.15 -14.30 5.79
C MET A 1 12.45 -13.91 5.13
N ASN A 2 13.07 -14.83 4.38
CA ASN A 2 14.40 -14.62 3.82
C ASN A 2 14.34 -13.68 2.58
N THR A 3 15.45 -13.07 2.17
CA THR A 3 15.49 -12.10 1.05
C THR A 3 14.96 -12.72 -0.25
N GLU A 4 15.25 -14.00 -0.50
CA GLU A 4 14.77 -14.74 -1.67
C GLU A 4 13.25 -14.97 -1.66
N ASP A 5 12.65 -15.20 -0.49
CA ASP A 5 11.20 -15.36 -0.35
C ASP A 5 10.48 -14.04 -0.66
N ARG A 6 11.10 -12.91 -0.27
CA ARG A 6 10.58 -11.56 -0.56
C ARG A 6 10.65 -11.26 -2.05
N ALA A 7 11.75 -11.62 -2.73
CA ALA A 7 11.88 -11.46 -4.17
C ALA A 7 10.84 -12.31 -4.93
N LYS A 8 10.65 -13.58 -4.53
CA LYS A 8 9.62 -14.46 -5.10
C LYS A 8 8.20 -13.94 -4.86
N ALA A 9 7.93 -13.37 -3.69
CA ALA A 9 6.64 -12.76 -3.37
C ALA A 9 6.39 -11.49 -4.20
N ARG A 10 7.40 -10.62 -4.36
CA ARG A 10 7.33 -9.42 -5.20
C ARG A 10 7.16 -9.78 -6.69
N ALA A 11 7.77 -10.86 -7.17
CA ALA A 11 7.59 -11.34 -8.54
C ALA A 11 6.15 -11.80 -8.86
N LYS A 12 5.34 -12.11 -7.84
CA LYS A 12 3.91 -12.43 -8.00
C LYS A 12 3.01 -11.18 -8.08
N LEU A 13 3.57 -9.99 -7.89
CA LEU A 13 2.86 -8.74 -8.04
C LEU A 13 2.91 -8.29 -9.50
N SER A 14 1.81 -7.72 -9.99
CA SER A 14 1.82 -7.08 -11.30
C SER A 14 2.66 -5.79 -11.28
N TYR A 15 3.11 -5.34 -12.45
CA TYR A 15 3.85 -4.08 -12.57
C TYR A 15 3.11 -2.89 -11.92
N ARG A 16 1.77 -2.81 -12.11
CA ARG A 16 0.95 -1.77 -11.47
C ARG A 16 0.91 -1.91 -9.93
N GLN A 17 0.83 -3.12 -9.40
CA GLN A 17 0.87 -3.36 -7.95
C GLN A 17 2.20 -2.94 -7.34
N VAL A 18 3.31 -3.23 -8.02
CA VAL A 18 4.65 -2.81 -7.61
C VAL A 18 4.76 -1.29 -7.65
N SER A 19 4.33 -0.66 -8.75
CA SER A 19 4.35 0.79 -8.92
C SER A 19 3.56 1.53 -7.84
N GLU A 20 2.37 1.04 -7.48
CA GLU A 20 1.54 1.63 -6.43
C GLU A 20 2.15 1.41 -5.04
N LEU A 21 2.68 0.22 -4.78
CA LEU A 21 3.33 -0.10 -3.51
C LEU A 21 4.58 0.77 -3.29
N ASP A 22 5.42 0.94 -4.31
CA ASP A 22 6.61 1.79 -4.26
C ASP A 22 6.24 3.28 -4.16
N SER A 23 5.16 3.71 -4.83
CA SER A 23 4.65 5.08 -4.71
C SER A 23 4.15 5.38 -3.30
N LEU A 24 3.42 4.44 -2.69
CA LEU A 24 2.93 4.56 -1.33
C LEU A 24 4.06 4.52 -0.29
N ALA A 25 5.11 3.73 -0.55
CA ALA A 25 6.30 3.70 0.29
C ALA A 25 7.06 5.04 0.27
N LYS A 26 7.18 5.66 -0.91
CA LYS A 26 7.83 6.97 -1.08
C LYS A 26 7.00 8.10 -0.46
N ASN A 27 5.68 8.06 -0.65
CA ASN A 27 4.75 9.09 -0.17
C ASN A 27 3.58 8.45 0.59
N PRO A 28 3.77 8.09 1.87
CA PRO A 28 2.74 7.43 2.67
C PRO A 28 1.57 8.36 3.02
N THR A 29 1.62 9.63 2.63
CA THR A 29 0.60 10.65 2.89
C THR A 29 -0.23 11.02 1.67
N SER A 30 0.17 10.61 0.45
CA SER A 30 -0.38 11.19 -0.79
C SER A 30 -1.40 10.33 -1.53
N TYR A 31 -1.67 9.09 -1.08
CA TYR A 31 -2.60 8.22 -1.81
C TYR A 31 -4.05 8.38 -1.32
N PHE A 32 -4.73 9.37 -1.90
CA PHE A 32 -6.18 9.57 -1.81
C PHE A 32 -6.88 8.89 -3.00
N GLY A 33 -6.67 7.58 -3.14
CA GLY A 33 -7.37 6.79 -4.15
C GLY A 33 -8.74 6.33 -3.63
N SER A 34 -9.75 6.39 -4.49
CA SER A 34 -11.08 5.81 -4.25
C SER A 34 -10.97 4.38 -3.69
N CYS A 35 -11.80 4.02 -2.71
CA CYS A 35 -11.94 2.67 -2.15
C CYS A 35 -12.21 1.57 -3.22
N THR A 36 -12.58 2.00 -4.44
CA THR A 36 -12.77 1.14 -5.62
C THR A 36 -11.47 0.78 -6.36
N ASN A 37 -10.30 1.25 -5.92
CA ASN A 37 -9.04 0.91 -6.59
C ASN A 37 -8.74 -0.60 -6.44
N SER A 38 -8.96 -1.34 -7.54
CA SER A 38 -8.76 -2.79 -7.60
C SER A 38 -7.31 -3.20 -7.32
N THR A 39 -6.34 -2.37 -7.68
CA THR A 39 -4.91 -2.59 -7.41
C THR A 39 -4.62 -2.51 -5.91
N MET A 40 -5.11 -1.47 -5.24
CA MET A 40 -4.94 -1.28 -3.79
C MET A 40 -5.68 -2.35 -2.99
N ASN A 41 -6.89 -2.72 -3.40
CA ASN A 41 -7.64 -3.82 -2.80
C ASN A 41 -6.90 -5.16 -2.93
N ALA A 42 -6.25 -5.40 -4.07
CA ALA A 42 -5.44 -6.59 -4.28
C ALA A 42 -4.16 -6.60 -3.41
N LEU A 43 -3.55 -5.44 -3.17
CA LEU A 43 -2.43 -5.29 -2.23
C LEU A 43 -2.89 -5.48 -0.78
N LYS A 44 -4.07 -4.98 -0.41
CA LYS A 44 -4.68 -5.16 0.92
C LYS A 44 -5.01 -6.60 1.23
N LYS A 45 -5.59 -7.34 0.25
CA LYS A 45 -5.82 -8.80 0.37
C LYS A 45 -4.53 -9.59 0.63
N ARG A 46 -3.37 -9.04 0.24
CA ARG A 46 -2.05 -9.64 0.48
C ARG A 46 -1.38 -9.11 1.76
N GLY A 47 -2.04 -8.23 2.52
CA GLY A 47 -1.52 -7.64 3.75
C GLY A 47 -0.42 -6.59 3.54
N LEU A 48 -0.28 -6.04 2.33
CA LEU A 48 0.82 -5.12 1.99
C LEU A 48 0.46 -3.65 2.22
N VAL A 49 -0.82 -3.35 2.17
CA VAL A 49 -1.37 -2.01 2.44
C VAL A 49 -2.63 -2.17 3.26
N ASP A 50 -3.02 -1.12 3.96
CA ASP A 50 -4.29 -1.03 4.66
C ASP A 50 -4.93 0.34 4.47
N ILE A 51 -6.10 0.53 5.06
CA ILE A 51 -6.85 1.78 5.08
C ILE A 51 -6.92 2.27 6.52
N GLU A 52 -6.40 3.47 6.75
CA GLU A 52 -6.65 4.24 7.96
C GLU A 52 -7.78 5.23 7.73
N TRP A 53 -8.65 5.34 8.73
CA TRP A 53 -9.73 6.31 8.77
C TRP A 53 -9.37 7.37 9.80
N SER A 54 -9.34 8.63 9.38
CA SER A 54 -9.15 9.77 10.29
C SER A 54 -10.41 10.61 10.34
N GLU A 55 -10.73 11.12 11.54
CA GLU A 55 -11.84 12.05 11.71
C GLU A 55 -11.48 13.41 11.11
N ILE A 56 -12.47 14.06 10.50
CA ILE A 56 -12.35 15.44 10.01
C ILE A 56 -13.15 16.31 11.00
N PRO A 57 -12.50 17.21 11.77
CA PRO A 57 -13.22 18.08 12.70
C PRO A 57 -14.33 18.87 11.99
N GLY A 58 -15.54 18.82 12.55
CA GLY A 58 -16.71 19.53 12.01
C GLY A 58 -17.36 18.87 10.78
N SER A 59 -16.98 17.65 10.41
CA SER A 59 -17.57 16.90 9.30
C SER A 59 -18.09 15.54 9.77
N PRO A 60 -19.26 15.09 9.29
CA PRO A 60 -19.73 13.72 9.54
C PRO A 60 -18.94 12.68 8.73
N TYR A 61 -18.10 13.11 7.78
CA TYR A 61 -17.32 12.25 6.92
C TYR A 61 -15.94 11.97 7.52
N ARG A 62 -15.48 10.72 7.37
CA ARG A 62 -14.11 10.31 7.71
C ARG A 62 -13.22 10.38 6.48
N LYS A 63 -11.96 10.76 6.68
CA LYS A 63 -10.94 10.76 5.64
C LYS A 63 -10.33 9.37 5.54
N GLU A 64 -10.61 8.71 4.43
CA GLU A 64 -9.97 7.45 4.04
C GLU A 64 -8.56 7.72 3.54
N LYS A 65 -7.61 6.92 4.00
CA LYS A 65 -6.22 7.01 3.56
C LYS A 65 -5.62 5.62 3.45
N TRP A 66 -5.02 5.33 2.30
CA TRP A 66 -4.22 4.12 2.15
C TRP A 66 -2.87 4.29 2.86
N VAL A 67 -2.46 3.24 3.57
CA VAL A 67 -1.19 3.19 4.30
C VAL A 67 -0.43 1.91 3.97
N ILE A 68 0.90 1.99 3.97
CA ILE A 68 1.77 0.84 3.73
C ILE A 68 2.03 0.10 5.04
N THR A 69 1.82 -1.22 5.05
CA THR A 69 2.13 -2.06 6.22
C THR A 69 3.63 -2.34 6.29
N ASP A 70 4.12 -2.89 7.40
CA ASP A 70 5.52 -3.31 7.51
C ASP A 70 5.89 -4.39 6.48
N ALA A 71 4.94 -5.29 6.18
CA ALA A 71 5.09 -6.28 5.11
C ALA A 71 5.18 -5.62 3.73
N GLY A 72 4.36 -4.59 3.49
CA GLY A 72 4.43 -3.76 2.29
C GLY A 72 5.77 -3.06 2.16
N ARG A 73 6.28 -2.44 3.23
CA ARG A 73 7.59 -1.75 3.24
C ARG A 73 8.74 -2.70 2.97
N ALA A 74 8.70 -3.89 3.56
CA ALA A 74 9.70 -4.92 3.32
C ALA A 74 9.71 -5.41 1.86
N MET A 75 8.60 -5.25 1.14
CA MET A 75 8.48 -5.57 -0.28
C MET A 75 8.73 -4.36 -1.17
N SER A 76 8.49 -3.13 -0.72
CA SER A 76 8.66 -1.88 -1.47
C SER A 76 10.13 -1.41 -1.51
N SER A 77 11.07 -2.34 -1.33
CA SER A 77 12.50 -2.12 -1.13
C SER A 77 13.06 -0.99 -2.00
N ILE A 78 13.28 0.17 -1.38
CA ILE A 78 14.17 1.19 -1.90
C ILE A 78 15.58 0.76 -1.47
N GLN A 79 16.37 0.27 -2.42
CA GLN A 79 17.70 0.83 -2.74
C GLN A 79 18.41 0.03 -3.85
N PRO A 80 19.21 0.68 -4.73
CA PRO A 80 19.25 2.11 -5.09
C PRO A 80 18.23 2.49 -6.17
#